data_AF-A0A2J0LI86-F1
#
_entry.id   AF-A0A2J0LI86-F1
#
_cell.length_a   1.000
_cell.length_b   1.000
_cell.length_c   1.000
_cell.angle_alpha   90.00
_cell.angle_beta   90.00
_cell.angle_gamma   90.00
#
_symmetry.space_group_name_H-M   'P 1'
#
loop_
_entity.id
_entity.type
_entity.pdbx_description
1 polymer ?
#
loop_
_entity_poly.entity_id
_entity_poly.type
_entity_poly.pdbx_seq_one_letter_code
_entity_poly.pdbx_strand_id
1 'polypeptide(L)'
;MFVDVLLESLVEYTCAKCLSKFEDIFRKKFSIVREVRPAEILELDDEIRQEIILDYPVKILCKAECRGLCPNCGQNLNIGECDCGHNGPIENRPLC
;
A
#
# COMPACT_ATOMS: atom_id res chain seq x y z
N MET A 1 6.66 24.74 20.98
CA MET A 1 5.21 24.44 21.02
C MET A 1 5.01 23.16 20.20
N PHE A 2 3.97 22.35 20.44
CA PHE A 2 3.73 21.18 19.58
C PHE A 2 2.62 21.53 18.59
N VAL A 3 2.77 21.10 17.34
CA VAL A 3 1.70 21.15 16.35
C VAL A 3 1.22 19.73 16.12
N ASP A 4 -0.02 19.44 16.51
CA ASP A 4 -0.65 18.16 16.21
C ASP A 4 -1.29 18.21 14.83
N VAL A 5 -0.93 17.24 13.99
CA VAL A 5 -1.43 17.13 12.61
C VAL A 5 -2.19 15.82 12.44
N LEU A 6 -3.35 15.93 11.79
CA LEU A 6 -4.11 14.79 11.27
C LEU A 6 -4.11 14.89 9.73
N LEU A 7 -3.36 13.98 9.10
CA LEU A 7 -3.30 13.85 7.67
C LEU A 7 -4.28 12.76 7.21
N GLU A 8 -5.23 13.13 6.35
CA GLU A 8 -6.19 12.23 5.70
C GLU A 8 -6.19 12.52 4.20
N SER A 9 -5.90 11.52 3.38
CA SER A 9 -5.84 11.67 1.92
C SER A 9 -6.34 10.41 1.23
N LEU A 10 -7.09 10.57 0.14
CA LEU A 10 -7.48 9.47 -0.73
C LEU A 10 -6.31 9.17 -1.68
N VAL A 11 -5.83 7.93 -1.67
CA VAL A 11 -4.65 7.50 -2.41
C VAL A 11 -4.99 6.31 -3.31
N GLU A 12 -4.54 6.36 -4.57
CA GLU A 12 -4.53 5.19 -5.44
C GLU A 12 -3.31 4.32 -5.13
N TYR A 13 -3.56 3.11 -4.65
CA TYR A 13 -2.54 2.12 -4.33
C TYR A 13 -2.46 1.04 -5.40
N THR A 14 -1.30 0.41 -5.50
CA THR A 14 -1.11 -0.81 -6.28
C THR A 14 -1.00 -2.01 -5.36
N CYS A 15 -1.87 -3.00 -5.56
CA CYS A 15 -1.86 -4.21 -4.75
C CYS A 15 -0.56 -4.99 -4.96
N ALA A 16 0.15 -5.27 -3.87
CA ALA A 16 1.43 -5.99 -3.91
C ALA A 16 1.32 -7.46 -4.36
N LYS A 17 0.11 -8.03 -4.42
CA LYS A 17 -0.13 -9.42 -4.82
C LYS A 17 -0.69 -9.57 -6.24
N CYS A 18 -1.71 -8.78 -6.60
CA CYS A 18 -2.40 -8.90 -7.90
C CYS A 18 -2.15 -7.74 -8.86
N LEU A 19 -1.37 -6.74 -8.45
CA LEU A 19 -1.01 -5.56 -9.23
C LEU A 19 -2.19 -4.68 -9.69
N SER A 20 -3.41 -4.95 -9.23
CA SER A 20 -4.56 -4.09 -9.50
C SER A 20 -4.46 -2.80 -8.69
N LYS A 21 -4.91 -1.71 -9.29
CA LYS A 21 -5.09 -0.43 -8.62
C LYS A 21 -6.37 -0.44 -7.77
N PHE A 22 -6.34 0.24 -6.64
CA PHE A 22 -7.50 0.46 -5.78
C PHE A 22 -7.30 1.72 -4.94
N GLU A 23 -8.39 2.34 -4.50
CA GLU A 23 -8.35 3.54 -3.66
C GLU A 23 -8.53 3.18 -2.20
N ASP A 24 -7.76 3.82 -1.33
CA ASP A 24 -7.94 3.75 0.13
C ASP A 24 -7.48 5.06 0.79
N ILE A 25 -7.91 5.30 2.03
CA ILE A 25 -7.57 6.51 2.78
C ILE A 25 -6.25 6.29 3.52
N PHE A 26 -5.23 7.06 3.16
CA PHE A 26 -4.02 7.21 3.97
C PHE A 26 -4.35 8.11 5.17
N ARG A 27 -4.17 7.58 6.38
CA ARG A 27 -4.39 8.31 7.63
C ARG A 27 -3.17 8.24 8.52
N LYS A 28 -2.63 9.41 8.87
CA LYS A 28 -1.51 9.54 9.81
C LYS A 28 -1.79 10.64 10.82
N LYS A 29 -1.57 10.34 12.10
CA LYS A 29 -1.52 11.33 13.17
C LYS A 29 -0.09 11.45 13.67
N PHE A 30 0.42 12.67 13.73
CA PHE A 30 1.77 12.95 14.18
C PHE A 30 1.86 14.34 14.81
N SER A 31 2.92 14.56 15.59
CA SER A 31 3.16 15.82 16.29
C SER A 31 4.51 16.38 15.83
N ILE A 32 4.53 17.64 15.44
CA ILE A 32 5.75 18.34 15.02
C ILE A 32 6.25 19.19 16.17
N VAL A 33 7.51 18.97 16.55
CA VAL A 33 8.19 19.71 17.62
C VAL A 33 8.92 20.91 17.02
N ARG A 34 8.26 22.08 17.00
CA ARG A 34 8.89 23.34 16.54
C ARG A 34 8.48 24.52 17.43
N GLU A 35 9.38 25.47 17.60
CA GLU A 35 9.00 26.75 18.21
C GLU A 35 8.17 27.53 17.20
N VAL A 36 6.95 27.88 17.57
CA VAL A 36 6.00 28.60 16.71
C VAL A 36 5.71 29.93 17.37
N ARG A 37 5.83 31.01 16.61
CA ARG A 37 5.50 32.36 17.06
C ARG A 37 4.08 32.75 16.64
N PRO A 38 3.43 33.67 17.36
CA PRO A 38 2.14 34.20 16.93
C PRO A 38 2.22 34.81 15.53
N ALA A 39 1.21 34.53 14.69
CA ALA A 39 1.11 34.98 13.30
C ALA A 39 2.24 34.50 12.36
N GLU A 40 2.96 33.44 12.73
CA GLU A 40 3.93 32.78 11.86
C GLU A 40 3.23 31.85 10.86
N ILE A 41 3.61 31.96 9.59
CA ILE A 41 3.23 31.00 8.55
C ILE A 41 4.21 29.84 8.63
N LEU A 42 3.68 28.62 8.80
CA LEU A 42 4.47 27.41 8.89
C LEU A 42 4.47 26.69 7.54
N GLU A 43 5.66 26.59 6.94
CA GLU A 43 5.89 25.63 5.86
C GLU A 43 6.13 24.25 6.50
N LEU A 44 5.43 23.24 5.99
CA LEU A 44 5.36 21.90 6.56
C LEU A 44 5.58 20.79 5.52
N ASP A 45 5.89 21.17 4.28
CA ASP A 45 5.95 20.24 3.16
C ASP A 45 6.98 19.13 3.40
N ASP A 46 8.15 19.48 3.95
CA ASP A 46 9.20 18.50 4.24
C ASP A 46 8.85 17.58 5.41
N GLU A 47 8.31 18.11 6.51
CA GLU A 47 7.87 17.29 7.65
C GLU A 47 6.75 16.34 7.25
N ILE A 48 5.73 16.85 6.54
CA ILE A 48 4.62 16.04 6.03
C ILE A 48 5.16 14.95 5.09
N ARG A 49 6.05 15.30 4.16
CA ARG A 49 6.64 14.34 3.22
C ARG A 49 7.43 13.25 3.95
N GLN A 50 8.23 13.61 4.96
CA GLN A 50 8.99 12.65 5.75
C GLN A 50 8.06 11.68 6.49
N GLU A 51 7.01 12.19 7.14
CA GLU A 51 6.03 11.38 7.86
C GLU A 51 5.26 10.45 6.93
N ILE A 52 4.88 10.92 5.73
CA ILE A 52 4.29 10.07 4.69
C ILE A 52 5.25 8.95 4.31
N ILE A 53 6.51 9.27 4.01
CA ILE A 53 7.51 8.27 3.59
C ILE A 53 7.72 7.20 4.67
N LEU A 54 7.74 7.59 5.95
CA LEU A 54 7.97 6.67 7.06
C LEU A 54 6.79 5.74 7.33
N ASP A 55 5.56 6.19 7.10
CA ASP A 55 4.34 5.42 7.37
C ASP A 55 3.73 4.79 6.12
N TYR A 56 4.28 5.08 4.93
CA TYR A 56 3.75 4.54 3.69
C TYR A 56 3.83 2.99 3.71
N PRO A 57 2.72 2.29 3.44
CA PRO A 57 2.67 0.85 3.59
C PRO A 57 3.60 0.16 2.58
N VAL A 58 4.59 -0.57 3.08
CA VAL A 58 5.54 -1.34 2.25
C VAL A 58 4.83 -2.41 1.42
N LYS A 59 3.73 -2.96 1.95
CA LYS A 59 2.90 -3.97 1.28
C LYS A 59 1.43 -3.68 1.55
N ILE A 60 0.73 -3.24 0.53
CA ILE A 60 -0.71 -2.98 0.60
C ILE A 60 -1.47 -3.94 -0.32
N LEU A 61 -2.65 -4.40 0.12
CA LEU A 61 -3.48 -5.35 -0.62
C LEU A 61 -4.82 -4.70 -0.91
N CYS A 62 -5.35 -4.94 -2.12
CA CYS A 62 -6.69 -4.46 -2.50
C CYS A 62 -7.83 -5.06 -1.65
N LYS A 63 -7.55 -6.15 -0.93
CA LYS A 63 -8.39 -6.80 0.07
C LYS A 63 -7.55 -7.74 0.93
N ALA A 64 -7.98 -8.04 2.15
CA ALA A 64 -7.25 -8.89 3.08
C ALA A 64 -6.96 -10.29 2.51
N GLU A 65 -7.94 -10.89 1.82
CA GLU A 65 -7.86 -12.24 1.24
C GLU A 65 -7.39 -12.23 -0.23
N CYS A 66 -6.61 -11.22 -0.65
CA CYS A 66 -6.12 -11.16 -2.02
C CYS A 66 -5.27 -12.40 -2.36
N ARG A 67 -5.72 -13.17 -3.34
CA ARG A 67 -5.06 -14.41 -3.81
C ARG A 67 -3.83 -14.14 -4.69
N GLY A 68 -3.75 -12.95 -5.27
CA GLY A 68 -2.61 -12.52 -6.08
C GLY A 68 -2.61 -13.04 -7.50
N LEU A 69 -1.46 -12.89 -8.17
CA LEU A 69 -1.21 -13.51 -9.47
C LEU A 69 -0.63 -14.91 -9.28
N CYS A 70 -0.97 -15.84 -10.16
CA CYS A 70 -0.28 -17.11 -10.30
C CYS A 70 1.21 -16.84 -10.58
N PRO A 71 2.15 -17.42 -9.81
CA PRO A 71 3.58 -17.17 -10.00
C PRO A 71 4.12 -17.77 -11.31
N ASN A 72 3.37 -18.68 -11.95
CA ASN A 72 3.80 -19.34 -13.19
C ASN A 72 3.26 -18.68 -14.47
N CYS A 73 1.97 -18.31 -14.51
CA CYS A 73 1.37 -17.71 -15.72
C CYS A 73 0.87 -16.28 -15.56
N GLY A 74 0.87 -15.71 -14.35
CA GLY A 74 0.36 -14.36 -14.11
C GLY A 74 -1.16 -14.22 -14.08
N GLN A 75 -1.93 -15.31 -14.16
CA GLN A 75 -3.40 -15.27 -14.02
C GLN A 75 -3.77 -14.65 -12.66
N ASN A 76 -4.69 -13.68 -12.67
CA ASN A 76 -5.20 -13.11 -11.43
C ASN A 76 -6.14 -14.11 -10.74
N LEU A 77 -5.64 -14.72 -9.67
CA LEU A 77 -6.37 -15.72 -8.90
C LEU A 77 -7.61 -15.15 -8.24
N ASN A 78 -7.77 -13.82 -8.12
CA ASN A 78 -9.01 -13.23 -7.61
C ASN A 78 -10.17 -13.32 -8.61
N ILE A 79 -9.89 -13.49 -9.91
CA ILE A 79 -10.88 -13.49 -10.99
C ILE A 79 -11.21 -14.92 -11.44
N GLY A 80 -10.23 -15.81 -11.42
CA GLY A 80 -10.39 -17.21 -11.79
C GLY A 80 -9.15 -18.03 -11.48
N GLU A 81 -9.27 -19.35 -11.56
CA GLU A 81 -8.15 -20.27 -11.36
C GLU A 81 -7.21 -20.31 -12.56
N CYS A 82 -6.01 -20.86 -12.37
CA CYS A 82 -5.03 -21.05 -13.43
C CYS A 82 -4.85 -22.53 -13.75
N ASP A 83 -4.52 -22.87 -15.00
CA ASP A 83 -4.30 -24.26 -15.42
C ASP A 83 -2.84 -24.76 -15.24
N CYS A 84 -2.04 -24.01 -14.48
CA CYS A 84 -0.63 -24.30 -14.22
C CYS A 84 -0.49 -25.47 -13.23
N GLY A 85 -0.60 -26.68 -13.75
CA GLY A 85 -0.60 -27.91 -12.94
C GLY A 85 -1.51 -29.00 -13.50
N HIS A 86 -2.29 -28.74 -14.54
CA HIS A 86 -3.08 -29.79 -15.19
C HIS A 86 -2.32 -30.54 -16.29
N ASN A 87 -1.27 -29.94 -16.84
CA ASN A 87 -0.49 -30.50 -17.94
C ASN A 87 0.93 -30.87 -17.49
N GLY A 88 1.12 -32.10 -17.02
CA GLY A 88 2.43 -32.64 -16.65
C GLY A 88 2.39 -33.74 -15.55
N PRO A 89 3.44 -34.59 -15.46
CA PRO A 89 3.57 -35.57 -14.38
C PRO A 89 3.57 -34.87 -13.01
N ILE A 90 2.93 -35.49 -12.01
CA ILE A 90 2.67 -34.89 -10.69
C ILE A 90 3.95 -34.36 -10.03
N GLU A 91 5.07 -35.05 -10.23
CA GLU A 91 6.40 -34.69 -9.69
C GLU A 91 6.96 -33.36 -10.21
N ASN A 92 6.44 -32.82 -11.32
CA ASN A 92 6.91 -31.57 -11.95
C ASN A 92 5.84 -30.48 -12.01
N ARG A 93 4.72 -30.63 -11.30
CA ARG A 93 3.68 -29.60 -11.29
C ARG A 93 4.13 -28.41 -10.45
N PRO A 94 4.07 -27.17 -10.99
CA PRO A 94 4.32 -25.99 -10.17
C PRO A 94 3.26 -25.90 -9.06
N LEU A 95 3.70 -25.59 -7.84
CA LEU A 95 2.81 -25.21 -6.74
C LEU A 95 2.23 -23.83 -7.09
N CYS A 96 1.01 -23.79 -7.62
CA CYS A 96 0.25 -22.55 -7.82
C CYS A 96 -0.51 -22.15 -6.57
#